data_AF-A0A6N6PWF9-F1
#
_entry.id   AF-A0A6N6PWF9-F1
#
_cell.length_a   1.000
_cell.length_b   1.000
_cell.length_c   1.000
_cell.angle_alpha   90.00
_cell.angle_beta   90.00
_cell.angle_gamma   90.00
#
_symmetry.space_group_name_H-M   'P 1'
#
loop_
_entity.id
_entity.type
_entity.pdbx_description
1 polymer ?
#
loop_
_entity_poly.entity_id
_entity_poly.type
_entity_poly.pdbx_seq_one_letter_code
_entity_poly.pdbx_strand_id
1 'polypeptide(L)'
;MSTPSEFENKSGGKSFSVAASVVIVCLIFAALVWKTRQYTTPAPLGAERAAERAKALVDLRAAETDALNNVAWIDQGKGIVRLPIADAIKLAEKQWQNPTQARAMMNDRVEKAFFVPPPPPPKPSAFE
;
A
#
# COMPACT_ATOMS: atom_id res chain seq x y z
N MET A 1 29.20 -65.89 -31.30
CA MET A 1 27.76 -66.27 -31.40
C MET A 1 27.24 -66.37 -29.97
N SER A 2 26.68 -65.29 -29.42
CA SER A 2 25.27 -64.82 -29.50
C SER A 2 24.38 -65.55 -28.48
N THR A 3 24.17 -64.96 -27.30
CA THR A 3 22.92 -64.29 -26.81
C THR A 3 22.09 -65.21 -25.89
N PRO A 4 21.06 -64.73 -25.15
CA PRO A 4 21.07 -63.80 -24.00
C PRO A 4 20.10 -64.30 -22.88
N SER A 5 19.64 -63.40 -21.98
CA SER A 5 18.46 -63.52 -21.07
C SER A 5 18.68 -64.32 -19.77
N GLU A 6 18.24 -63.89 -18.59
CA GLU A 6 17.06 -63.10 -18.24
C GLU A 6 17.34 -62.04 -17.15
N PHE A 7 16.86 -60.82 -17.39
CA PHE A 7 16.62 -59.82 -16.35
C PHE A 7 15.45 -60.29 -15.47
N GLU A 8 15.73 -60.85 -14.29
CA GLU A 8 14.66 -61.14 -13.32
C GLU A 8 14.25 -59.85 -12.59
N ASN A 9 13.41 -59.07 -13.27
CA ASN A 9 12.79 -57.85 -12.77
C ASN A 9 11.52 -58.21 -11.97
N LYS A 10 11.67 -58.67 -10.72
CA LYS A 10 10.52 -59.14 -9.91
C LYS A 10 10.44 -58.58 -8.49
N SER A 11 10.90 -57.35 -8.28
CA SER A 11 10.75 -56.62 -7.00
C SER A 11 10.11 -55.22 -7.14
N GLY A 12 9.96 -54.70 -8.37
CA GLY A 12 9.42 -53.37 -8.62
C GLY A 12 7.95 -53.19 -8.24
N GLY A 13 7.09 -54.17 -8.54
CA GLY A 13 5.64 -54.03 -8.38
C GLY A 13 5.15 -53.97 -6.92
N LYS A 14 5.74 -54.79 -6.03
CA LYS A 14 5.36 -54.81 -4.60
C LYS A 14 5.90 -53.60 -3.86
N SER A 15 7.16 -53.23 -4.10
CA SER A 15 7.78 -52.05 -3.50
C SER A 15 7.13 -50.75 -3.98
N PHE A 16 6.72 -50.69 -5.25
CA PHE A 16 5.96 -49.57 -5.79
C PHE A 16 4.53 -49.50 -5.22
N SER A 17 3.86 -50.66 -5.05
CA SER A 17 2.54 -50.72 -4.41
C SER A 17 2.59 -50.30 -2.94
N VAL A 18 3.62 -50.71 -2.20
CA VAL A 18 3.85 -50.28 -0.81
C VAL A 18 4.14 -48.78 -0.77
N ALA A 19 5.06 -48.26 -1.61
CA ALA A 19 5.34 -46.84 -1.69
C ALA A 19 4.08 -46.01 -2.04
N ALA A 20 3.28 -46.47 -3.00
CA ALA A 20 2.02 -45.83 -3.35
C ALA A 20 1.03 -45.83 -2.18
N SER A 21 0.90 -46.93 -1.45
CA SER A 21 0.04 -47.00 -0.27
C SER A 21 0.47 -46.04 0.84
N VAL A 22 1.79 -45.93 1.09
CA VAL A 22 2.35 -45.00 2.07
C VAL A 22 2.07 -43.55 1.66
N VAL A 23 2.28 -43.19 0.40
CA VAL A 23 1.97 -41.85 -0.12
C VAL A 23 0.49 -41.52 0.04
N ILE A 24 -0.41 -42.46 -0.30
CA ILE A 24 -1.85 -42.27 -0.16
C ILE A 24 -2.23 -42.03 1.30
N VAL A 25 -1.72 -42.84 2.22
CA VAL A 25 -1.98 -42.67 3.67
C VAL A 25 -1.44 -41.32 4.15
N CYS A 26 -0.24 -40.92 3.74
CA CYS A 26 0.33 -39.61 4.08
C CYS A 26 -0.54 -38.45 3.54
N LEU A 27 -1.06 -38.55 2.32
CA LEU A 27 -1.95 -37.53 1.73
C LEU A 27 -3.28 -37.46 2.47
N ILE A 28 -3.88 -38.59 2.82
CA ILE A 28 -5.11 -38.64 3.63
C ILE A 28 -4.87 -38.00 4.98
N PHE A 29 -3.74 -38.31 5.64
CA PHE A 29 -3.40 -37.73 6.94
C PHE A 29 -3.16 -36.22 6.83
N ALA A 30 -2.44 -35.76 5.82
CA ALA A 30 -2.22 -34.34 5.55
C ALA A 30 -3.55 -33.59 5.30
N ALA A 31 -4.46 -34.17 4.53
CA ALA A 31 -5.78 -33.62 4.28
C ALA A 31 -6.62 -33.54 5.56
N LEU A 32 -6.59 -34.58 6.40
CA LEU A 32 -7.29 -34.60 7.70
C LEU A 32 -6.73 -33.54 8.66
N VAL A 33 -5.41 -33.38 8.72
CA VAL A 33 -4.74 -32.35 9.52
C VAL A 33 -5.09 -30.95 9.02
N TRP A 34 -5.10 -30.74 7.70
CA TRP A 34 -5.50 -29.46 7.11
C TRP A 34 -6.96 -29.14 7.43
N LYS A 35 -7.85 -30.12 7.28
CA LYS A 35 -9.27 -30.00 7.61
C LYS A 35 -9.47 -29.68 9.08
N THR A 36 -8.86 -30.44 10.00
CA THR A 36 -8.95 -30.16 11.44
C THR A 36 -8.40 -28.79 11.81
N ARG A 37 -7.26 -28.37 11.25
CA ARG A 37 -6.72 -27.01 11.45
C ARG A 37 -7.72 -25.93 11.07
N GLN A 38 -8.44 -26.06 9.97
CA GLN A 38 -9.45 -25.08 9.57
C GLN A 38 -10.59 -24.95 10.60
N TYR A 39 -11.02 -26.05 11.23
CA TYR A 39 -12.06 -26.01 12.26
C TYR A 39 -11.56 -25.57 13.64
N THR A 40 -10.29 -25.85 13.97
CA THR A 40 -9.74 -25.57 15.30
C THR A 40 -8.99 -24.25 15.38
N THR A 41 -8.69 -23.60 14.26
CA THR A 41 -8.04 -22.28 14.27
C THR A 41 -9.12 -21.23 14.55
N PRO A 42 -9.09 -20.55 15.71
CA PRO A 42 -10.04 -19.48 15.98
C PRO A 42 -9.85 -18.35 14.97
N ALA A 43 -10.93 -17.63 14.68
CA ALA A 43 -10.84 -16.45 13.82
C ALA A 43 -9.73 -15.51 14.33
N PRO A 44 -8.84 -15.02 13.45
CA PRO A 44 -7.75 -14.17 13.88
C PRO A 44 -8.31 -12.94 14.60
N LEU A 45 -7.81 -12.69 15.81
CA LEU A 45 -8.28 -11.58 16.64
C LEU A 45 -8.11 -10.27 15.86
N GLY A 46 -9.21 -9.57 15.62
CA GLY A 46 -9.21 -8.32 14.88
C GLY A 46 -9.12 -8.45 13.36
N ALA A 47 -9.49 -9.60 12.77
CA ALA A 47 -9.61 -9.77 11.32
C ALA A 47 -10.44 -8.66 10.65
N GLU A 48 -11.59 -8.32 11.25
CA GLU A 48 -12.45 -7.22 10.81
C GLU A 48 -11.69 -5.88 10.79
N ARG A 49 -11.00 -5.54 11.88
CA ARG A 49 -10.21 -4.32 11.98
C ARG A 49 -9.03 -4.30 11.01
N ALA A 50 -8.42 -5.45 10.74
CA ALA A 50 -7.37 -5.56 9.72
C ALA A 50 -7.95 -5.32 8.31
N ALA A 51 -9.15 -5.84 8.02
CA ALA A 51 -9.86 -5.58 6.77
C ALA A 51 -10.27 -4.11 6.63
N GLU A 52 -10.76 -3.47 7.69
CA GLU A 52 -11.05 -2.03 7.73
C GLU A 52 -9.80 -1.18 7.42
N ARG A 53 -8.67 -1.49 8.07
CA ARG A 53 -7.40 -0.80 7.79
C ARG A 53 -6.93 -1.02 6.37
N ALA A 54 -7.06 -2.24 5.84
CA ALA A 54 -6.69 -2.53 4.46
C ALA A 54 -7.51 -1.69 3.46
N LYS A 55 -8.83 -1.55 3.69
CA LYS A 55 -9.69 -0.68 2.89
C LYS A 55 -9.28 0.79 3.00
N ALA A 56 -9.11 1.30 4.23
CA ALA A 56 -8.67 2.68 4.46
C ALA A 56 -7.31 2.97 3.81
N LEU A 57 -6.38 2.01 3.79
CA LEU A 57 -5.10 2.16 3.09
C LEU A 57 -5.24 2.25 1.57
N VAL A 58 -6.20 1.54 0.97
CA VAL A 58 -6.49 1.65 -0.46
C VAL A 58 -7.02 3.04 -0.78
N ASP A 59 -7.97 3.53 0.02
CA ASP A 59 -8.56 4.86 -0.17
C ASP A 59 -7.51 5.97 0.01
N LEU A 60 -6.65 5.85 1.02
CA LEU A 60 -5.52 6.77 1.23
C LEU A 60 -4.56 6.75 0.05
N ARG A 61 -4.15 5.58 -0.44
CA ARG A 61 -3.26 5.48 -1.60
C ARG A 61 -3.89 5.99 -2.88
N ALA A 62 -5.20 5.82 -3.06
CA ALA A 62 -5.93 6.39 -4.19
C ALA A 62 -5.92 7.93 -4.11
N ALA A 63 -6.20 8.49 -2.94
CA ALA A 63 -6.14 9.93 -2.70
C ALA A 63 -4.71 10.50 -2.87
N GLU A 64 -3.68 9.77 -2.43
CA GLU A 64 -2.27 10.14 -2.64
C GLU A 64 -1.88 10.09 -4.11
N THR A 65 -2.34 9.08 -4.85
CA THR A 65 -2.08 8.95 -6.28
C THR A 65 -2.74 10.09 -7.05
N ASP A 66 -3.98 10.43 -6.70
CA ASP A 66 -4.68 11.58 -7.27
C ASP A 66 -3.96 12.89 -6.93
N ALA A 67 -3.60 13.08 -5.66
CA ALA A 67 -2.86 14.23 -5.18
C ALA A 67 -1.52 14.45 -5.90
N LEU A 68 -0.81 13.36 -6.22
CA LEU A 68 0.51 13.43 -6.83
C LEU A 68 0.47 13.76 -8.32
N ASN A 69 -0.58 13.28 -9.01
CA ASN A 69 -0.66 13.33 -10.47
C ASN A 69 -1.60 14.42 -11.00
N ASN A 70 -2.50 14.94 -10.17
CA ASN A 70 -3.51 15.89 -10.58
C ASN A 70 -3.36 17.25 -9.88
N VAL A 71 -3.78 18.29 -10.60
CA VAL A 71 -3.85 19.65 -10.08
C VAL A 71 -5.14 19.80 -9.27
N ALA A 72 -5.03 20.33 -8.05
CA ALA A 72 -6.19 20.55 -7.17
C ALA A 72 -6.02 21.81 -6.31
N TRP A 73 -7.11 22.46 -5.95
CA TRP A 73 -7.09 23.57 -5.00
C TRP A 73 -6.78 23.08 -3.58
N ILE A 74 -5.87 23.74 -2.88
CA ILE A 74 -5.60 23.52 -1.45
C ILE A 74 -6.37 24.55 -0.62
N ASP A 75 -6.26 25.83 -1.00
CA ASP A 75 -6.96 26.94 -0.34
C ASP A 75 -7.32 27.98 -1.41
N GLN A 76 -8.60 27.99 -1.80
CA GLN A 76 -9.10 28.91 -2.81
C GLN A 76 -9.10 30.37 -2.31
N GLY A 77 -9.28 30.60 -1.01
CA GLY A 77 -9.26 31.95 -0.42
C GLY A 77 -7.87 32.58 -0.49
N LYS A 78 -6.82 31.78 -0.33
CA LYS A 78 -5.43 32.22 -0.47
C LYS A 78 -4.89 32.10 -1.91
N GLY A 79 -5.60 31.39 -2.78
CA GLY A 79 -5.18 31.11 -4.15
C GLY A 79 -4.07 30.06 -4.24
N ILE A 80 -4.07 29.09 -3.32
CA ILE A 80 -3.05 28.03 -3.22
C ILE A 80 -3.55 26.78 -3.95
N VAL A 81 -2.74 26.30 -4.90
CA VAL A 81 -3.02 25.13 -5.74
C VAL A 81 -1.90 24.11 -5.55
N ARG A 82 -2.26 22.83 -5.50
CA ARG A 82 -1.36 21.69 -5.62
C ARG A 82 -1.03 21.47 -7.09
N LEU A 83 0.27 21.40 -7.40
CA LEU A 83 0.76 21.06 -8.75
C LEU A 83 1.48 19.71 -8.72
N PRO A 84 1.38 18.91 -9.80
CA PRO A 84 2.28 17.79 -10.04
C PRO A 84 3.75 18.25 -10.02
N ILE A 85 4.63 17.40 -9.49
CA ILE A 85 6.04 17.75 -9.28
C ILE A 85 6.74 18.11 -10.60
N ALA A 86 6.42 17.41 -11.69
CA ALA A 86 6.99 17.68 -13.01
C ALA A 86 6.69 19.11 -13.50
N ASP A 87 5.47 19.59 -13.29
CA ASP A 87 5.06 20.94 -13.69
C ASP A 87 5.62 21.99 -12.73
N ALA A 88 5.71 21.68 -11.44
CA ALA A 88 6.34 22.54 -10.46
C ALA A 88 7.83 22.77 -10.77
N ILE A 89 8.56 21.74 -11.21
CA ILE A 89 9.98 21.85 -11.60
C ILE A 89 10.12 22.73 -12.84
N LYS A 90 9.31 22.53 -13.89
CA LYS A 90 9.36 23.37 -15.09
C LYS A 90 9.06 24.84 -14.77
N LEU A 91 8.10 25.07 -13.87
CA LEU A 91 7.77 26.42 -13.42
C LEU A 91 8.94 27.05 -12.65
N ALA A 92 9.59 26.28 -11.78
CA ALA A 92 10.77 26.74 -11.04
C ALA A 92 11.93 27.07 -11.99
N GLU A 93 12.23 26.20 -12.96
CA GLU A 93 13.27 26.44 -13.98
C GLU A 93 13.03 27.74 -14.76
N LYS A 94 11.78 28.02 -15.12
CA LYS A 94 11.39 29.27 -15.79
C LYS A 94 11.54 30.48 -14.88
N GLN A 95 11.13 30.37 -13.61
CA GLN A 95 11.18 31.48 -12.65
C GLN A 95 12.62 31.81 -12.23
N TRP A 96 13.48 30.80 -12.09
CA TRP A 96 14.86 30.96 -11.62
C TRP A 96 15.84 31.47 -12.68
N GLN A 97 15.39 31.74 -13.91
CA GLN A 97 16.20 32.49 -14.89
C GLN A 97 16.62 33.87 -14.36
N ASN A 98 15.82 34.47 -13.46
CA ASN A 98 16.19 35.66 -12.69
C ASN A 98 16.09 35.35 -11.18
N PRO A 99 17.21 35.02 -10.51
CA PRO A 99 17.18 34.53 -9.14
C PRO A 99 16.73 35.59 -8.12
N THR A 100 17.02 36.87 -8.36
CA THR A 100 16.62 37.96 -7.46
C THR A 100 15.10 38.13 -7.46
N GLN A 101 14.49 38.13 -8.65
CA GLN A 101 13.03 38.22 -8.80
C GLN A 101 12.34 36.97 -8.24
N ALA A 102 12.89 35.78 -8.51
CA ALA A 102 12.33 34.51 -8.02
C ALA A 102 12.26 34.45 -6.50
N ARG A 103 13.32 34.91 -5.80
CA ARG A 103 13.35 34.97 -4.34
C ARG A 103 12.32 35.96 -3.78
N ALA A 104 12.20 37.15 -4.37
CA ALA A 104 11.20 38.13 -3.95
C ALA A 104 9.78 37.57 -4.07
N MET A 105 9.43 37.00 -5.23
CA MET A 105 8.13 36.39 -5.45
C MET A 105 7.86 35.19 -4.53
N MET A 106 8.90 34.42 -4.19
CA MET A 106 8.78 33.32 -3.23
C MET A 106 8.42 33.84 -1.84
N ASN A 107 9.07 34.90 -1.36
CA ASN A 107 8.77 35.52 -0.07
C ASN A 107 7.33 36.05 -0.03
N ASP A 108 6.89 36.80 -1.05
CA ASP A 108 5.51 37.31 -1.13
C ASP A 108 4.46 36.18 -1.06
N ARG A 109 4.73 35.06 -1.75
CA ARG A 109 3.85 33.89 -1.74
C ARG A 109 3.81 33.20 -0.38
N VAL A 110 4.95 33.10 0.30
CA VAL A 110 5.07 32.55 1.65
C VAL A 110 4.28 33.44 2.63
N GLU A 111 4.48 34.75 2.60
CA GLU A 111 3.74 35.69 3.45
C GLU A 111 2.23 35.57 3.24
N LYS A 112 1.77 35.50 1.98
CA LYS A 112 0.35 35.29 1.67
C LYS A 112 -0.18 33.94 2.18
N ALA A 113 0.61 32.87 2.08
CA ALA A 113 0.18 31.54 2.50
C ALA A 113 0.07 31.42 4.02
N PHE A 114 1.02 32.01 4.76
CA PHE A 114 1.11 31.93 6.22
C PHE A 114 0.48 33.12 6.94
N PHE A 115 -0.16 34.04 6.21
CA PHE A 115 -0.92 35.12 6.84
C PHE A 115 -2.03 34.55 7.75
N VAL A 116 -1.97 34.93 9.02
CA VAL A 116 -3.00 34.67 10.04
C VAL A 116 -3.58 36.03 10.44
N PRO A 117 -4.89 36.27 10.25
CA PRO A 117 -5.52 37.52 10.68
C PRO A 117 -5.35 37.73 12.19
N PRO A 118 -5.18 38.97 12.67
CA PRO A 118 -5.13 39.23 14.10
C PRO A 118 -6.42 38.76 14.78
N PRO A 119 -6.34 38.21 16.01
CA PRO A 119 -7.52 37.77 16.73
C PRO A 119 -8.48 38.96 16.95
N PRO A 120 -9.80 38.74 16.90
CA PRO A 120 -10.78 39.79 17.19
C PRO A 120 -10.51 40.40 18.57
N PRO A 121 -10.77 41.70 18.77
CA PRO A 121 -10.69 42.29 20.10
C PRO A 121 -11.61 41.51 21.05
N PRO A 122 -11.17 41.23 22.29
CA PRO A 122 -11.99 40.53 23.26
C PRO A 122 -13.31 41.29 23.43
N LYS A 123 -14.44 40.56 23.42
CA LYS A 123 -15.72 41.18 23.76
C LYS A 123 -15.60 41.83 25.14
N PRO A 124 -16.08 43.08 25.32
CA PRO A 124 -16.17 43.68 26.65
C PRO A 124 -16.88 42.70 27.59
N SER A 125 -16.32 42.51 28.78
CA SER A 125 -16.93 41.61 29.76
C SER A 125 -18.34 42.12 30.10
N ALA A 126 -19.29 41.21 30.35
CA ALA A 126 -20.66 41.60 30.70
C ALA A 126 -20.79 42.26 32.10
N PHE A 127 -19.66 42.50 32.78
CA PHE A 127 -19.58 42.98 34.16
C PHE A 127 -18.69 44.22 34.31
N GLU A 128 -18.32 44.89 33.21
CA GLU A 128 -17.72 46.23 33.20
C GLU A 128 -18.69 47.27 32.63
#